data_AF-A0AAV2RC11-F1
#
_entry.id   AF-A0AAV2RC11-F1
#
_cell.length_a   1.000
_cell.length_b   1.000
_cell.length_c   1.000
_cell.angle_alpha   90.00
_cell.angle_beta   90.00
_cell.angle_gamma   90.00
#
_symmetry.space_group_name_H-M   'P 1'
#
loop_
_entity.id
_entity.type
_entity.pdbx_description
1 polymer ?
#
loop_
_entity_poly.entity_id
_entity_poly.type
_entity_poly.pdbx_seq_one_letter_code
_entity_poly.pdbx_strand_id
1 'polypeptide(L)'
;CFPLQALLNALNLTHVNFVSLDVEGVEDQVLSSFWGSGIEVDVWMVEHLNSNKLPHEKDVIDYQFIKEFELQGYSLYTIHFGQPMDYVFIRNGTKIHQQSFKKKPHIIDKACPFWNSKACTDYDQNNSVRETVK
;
A
#
# COMPACT_ATOMS: atom_id res chain seq x y z
N CYS A 1 3.30 -21.60 11.26
CA CYS A 1 2.43 -20.63 10.56
C CYS A 1 1.59 -21.37 9.53
N PHE A 2 0.33 -20.95 9.34
CA PHE A 2 -0.56 -21.50 8.32
C PHE A 2 -1.00 -20.35 7.39
N PRO A 3 -1.01 -20.52 6.06
CA PRO A 3 -1.37 -19.44 5.15
C PRO A 3 -2.81 -18.98 5.39
N LEU A 4 -3.01 -17.68 5.60
CA LEU A 4 -4.35 -17.10 5.80
C LEU A 4 -5.27 -17.41 4.60
N GLN A 5 -4.74 -17.35 3.38
CA GLN A 5 -5.47 -17.71 2.16
C GLN A 5 -6.02 -19.16 2.21
N ALA A 6 -5.25 -20.12 2.72
CA ALA A 6 -5.69 -21.50 2.83
C ALA A 6 -6.84 -21.65 3.84
N LEU A 7 -6.82 -20.88 4.93
CA LEU A 7 -7.88 -20.89 5.93
C LEU A 7 -9.18 -20.31 5.36
N LEU A 8 -9.10 -19.16 4.68
CA LEU A 8 -10.25 -18.53 4.05
C LEU A 8 -10.88 -19.44 2.99
N ASN A 9 -10.06 -20.10 2.17
CA ASN A 9 -10.54 -21.09 1.20
C ASN A 9 -11.22 -22.30 1.87
N ALA A 10 -10.68 -22.81 2.98
CA ALA A 10 -11.32 -23.89 3.74
C ALA A 10 -12.68 -23.48 4.32
N LEU A 11 -12.85 -22.19 4.62
CA LEU A 11 -14.12 -21.60 5.05
C LEU A 11 -15.04 -21.20 3.88
N ASN A 12 -14.64 -21.47 2.64
CA ASN A 12 -15.33 -21.05 1.41
C ASN A 12 -15.59 -19.54 1.34
N LEU A 13 -14.65 -18.74 1.88
CA LEU A 13 -14.68 -17.29 1.86
C LEU A 13 -13.85 -16.78 0.69
N THR A 14 -14.52 -16.14 -0.26
CA THR A 14 -13.88 -15.55 -1.45
C THR A 14 -13.70 -14.04 -1.35
N HIS A 15 -14.18 -13.41 -0.27
CA HIS A 15 -14.16 -11.96 -0.11
C HIS A 15 -13.92 -11.57 1.34
N VAL A 16 -13.06 -10.57 1.55
CA VAL A 16 -12.72 -10.00 2.85
C VAL A 16 -12.76 -8.47 2.75
N ASN A 17 -13.44 -7.80 3.66
CA ASN A 17 -13.56 -6.33 3.59
C ASN A 17 -12.27 -5.60 3.99
N PHE A 18 -11.50 -6.15 4.92
CA PHE A 18 -10.32 -5.50 5.46
C PHE A 18 -9.31 -6.53 5.95
N VAL A 19 -8.05 -6.35 5.57
CA VAL A 19 -6.93 -7.11 6.12
C VAL A 19 -5.86 -6.12 6.61
N SER A 20 -5.45 -6.28 7.86
CA SER A 20 -4.28 -5.65 8.43
C SER A 20 -3.15 -6.68 8.46
N LEU A 21 -2.02 -6.33 7.88
CA LEU A 21 -0.85 -7.19 7.78
C LEU A 21 0.33 -6.48 8.46
N ASP A 22 0.66 -6.97 9.65
CA ASP A 22 1.81 -6.61 10.47
C ASP A 22 2.46 -7.96 10.83
N VAL A 23 3.45 -8.35 10.01
CA VAL A 23 4.11 -9.66 10.09
C VAL A 23 5.60 -9.51 9.85
N GLU A 24 6.27 -8.69 10.65
CA GLU A 24 7.73 -8.64 10.86
C GLU A 24 8.61 -9.18 9.70
N GLY A 25 8.46 -8.59 8.51
CA GLY A 25 9.35 -8.82 7.37
C GLY A 25 9.00 -10.01 6.46
N VAL A 26 7.79 -10.57 6.54
CA VAL A 26 7.31 -11.61 5.61
C VAL A 26 6.03 -11.20 4.84
N GLU A 27 5.75 -9.90 4.78
CA GLU A 27 4.56 -9.35 4.14
C GLU A 27 4.46 -9.77 2.68
N ASP A 28 5.54 -9.64 1.91
CA ASP A 28 5.60 -10.01 0.49
C ASP A 28 5.22 -11.47 0.25
N GLN A 29 5.65 -12.38 1.14
CA GLN A 29 5.31 -13.80 1.03
C GLN A 29 3.82 -14.03 1.28
N VAL A 30 3.26 -13.38 2.29
CA VAL A 30 1.82 -13.47 2.57
C VAL A 30 1.03 -12.92 1.39
N LEU A 31 1.34 -11.72 0.91
CA LEU A 31 0.67 -11.10 -0.23
C LEU A 31 0.79 -11.95 -1.49
N SER A 32 1.94 -12.61 -1.71
CA SER A 32 2.12 -13.53 -2.84
C SER A 32 1.19 -14.73 -2.86
N SER A 33 0.81 -15.23 -1.69
CA SER A 33 -0.17 -16.31 -1.59
C SER A 33 -1.59 -15.86 -1.94
N PHE A 34 -1.89 -14.56 -1.83
CA PHE A 34 -3.20 -14.00 -2.17
C PHE A 34 -3.33 -13.68 -3.66
N TRP A 35 -2.26 -13.28 -4.35
CA TRP A 35 -2.31 -12.99 -5.78
C TRP A 35 -2.70 -14.24 -6.58
N GLY A 36 -3.80 -14.15 -7.33
CA GLY A 36 -4.35 -15.28 -8.09
C GLY A 36 -5.10 -16.34 -7.27
N SER A 37 -5.28 -16.14 -5.96
CA SER A 37 -6.00 -17.09 -5.10
C SER A 37 -7.52 -17.12 -5.31
N GLY A 38 -8.07 -16.13 -6.02
CA GLY A 38 -9.51 -15.91 -6.15
C GLY A 38 -10.16 -15.25 -4.92
N ILE A 39 -9.38 -15.00 -3.85
CA ILE A 39 -9.83 -14.24 -2.69
C ILE A 39 -9.65 -12.77 -2.97
N GLU A 40 -10.73 -12.03 -2.81
CA GLU A 40 -10.79 -10.60 -3.02
C GLU A 40 -10.72 -9.86 -1.68
N VAL A 41 -9.93 -8.79 -1.60
CA VAL A 41 -9.84 -7.95 -0.40
C VAL A 41 -10.16 -6.52 -0.77
N ASP A 42 -11.09 -5.85 -0.06
CA ASP A 42 -11.44 -4.46 -0.40
C ASP A 42 -10.37 -3.46 0.04
N VAL A 43 -9.78 -3.67 1.23
CA VAL A 43 -8.79 -2.78 1.83
C VAL A 43 -7.65 -3.58 2.46
N TRP A 44 -6.43 -3.20 2.12
CA TRP A 44 -5.22 -3.66 2.77
C TRP A 44 -4.63 -2.53 3.60
N MET A 45 -4.26 -2.83 4.84
CA MET A 45 -3.30 -2.05 5.62
C MET A 45 -2.08 -2.93 5.81
N VAL A 46 -0.92 -2.51 5.32
CA VAL A 46 0.31 -3.32 5.34
C VAL A 46 1.44 -2.52 5.95
N GLU A 47 1.98 -3.03 7.05
CA GLU A 47 3.23 -2.58 7.63
C GLU A 47 4.38 -3.09 6.76
N HIS A 48 5.05 -2.20 6.02
CA HIS A 48 6.08 -2.61 5.04
C HIS A 48 7.43 -1.95 5.31
N LEU A 49 8.47 -2.78 5.36
CA LEU A 49 9.85 -2.35 5.43
C LEU A 49 10.47 -2.32 4.03
N ASN A 50 10.78 -1.11 3.55
CA ASN A 50 11.54 -0.95 2.32
C ASN A 50 12.93 -1.59 2.47
N SER A 51 13.15 -2.74 1.84
CA SER A 51 14.39 -3.52 1.88
C SER A 51 15.50 -2.92 1.02
N ASN A 52 15.17 -1.98 0.13
CA ASN A 52 16.11 -1.29 -0.75
C ASN A 52 16.68 0.00 -0.14
N LYS A 53 16.19 0.43 1.03
CA LYS A 53 16.67 1.65 1.69
C LYS A 53 18.09 1.45 2.25
N LEU A 54 18.89 2.51 2.25
CA LEU A 54 20.18 2.49 2.93
C LEU A 54 19.99 2.50 4.47
N PRO A 55 20.93 1.96 5.27
CA PRO A 55 20.78 1.83 6.73
C PRO A 55 20.50 3.14 7.48
N HIS A 56 20.88 4.29 6.91
CA HIS A 56 20.69 5.61 7.52
C HIS A 56 19.45 6.34 7.00
N GLU A 57 18.80 5.81 5.97
CA GLU A 57 17.62 6.40 5.39
C GLU A 57 16.38 6.00 6.19
N LYS A 58 15.71 7.03 6.70
CA LYS A 58 14.43 6.88 7.39
C LYS A 58 13.31 7.27 6.43
N ASP A 59 12.19 6.59 6.59
CA ASP A 59 10.91 7.00 6.01
C ASP A 59 10.95 7.11 4.47
N VAL A 60 11.73 6.23 3.83
CA VAL A 60 11.83 6.13 2.37
C VAL A 60 10.72 5.26 1.82
N ILE A 61 9.78 5.92 1.14
CA ILE A 61 8.66 5.29 0.43
C ILE A 61 9.19 4.25 -0.57
N ASP A 62 8.57 3.07 -0.56
CA ASP A 62 8.84 2.00 -1.51
C ASP A 62 7.88 2.08 -2.69
N TYR A 63 8.29 2.81 -3.73
CA TYR A 63 7.48 2.96 -4.94
C TYR A 63 7.32 1.64 -5.72
N GLN A 64 8.25 0.69 -5.56
CA GLN A 64 8.15 -0.60 -6.20
C GLN A 64 7.03 -1.43 -5.55
N PHE A 65 6.96 -1.42 -4.22
CA PHE A 65 5.87 -2.03 -3.47
C PHE A 65 4.49 -1.43 -3.82
N ILE A 66 4.39 -0.09 -3.94
CA ILE A 66 3.16 0.57 -4.39
C ILE A 66 2.74 0.06 -5.78
N LYS A 67 3.70 0.00 -6.72
CA LYS A 67 3.45 -0.44 -8.09
C LYS A 67 2.97 -1.89 -8.17
N GLU A 68 3.45 -2.75 -7.27
CA GLU A 68 2.99 -4.14 -7.19
C GLU A 68 1.51 -4.22 -6.81
N PHE A 69 1.04 -3.41 -5.87
CA PHE A 69 -0.39 -3.30 -5.57
C PHE A 69 -1.21 -2.72 -6.73
N GLU A 70 -0.69 -1.71 -7.43
CA GLU A 70 -1.35 -1.13 -8.60
C GLU A 70 -1.56 -2.17 -9.71
N LEU A 71 -0.56 -3.03 -9.95
CA LEU A 71 -0.66 -4.14 -10.91
C LEU A 71 -1.74 -5.16 -10.54
N GLN A 72 -2.07 -5.28 -9.25
CA GLN A 72 -3.14 -6.15 -8.75
C GLN A 72 -4.51 -5.44 -8.71
N GLY A 73 -4.61 -4.22 -9.22
CA GLY A 73 -5.86 -3.47 -9.28
C GLY A 73 -6.24 -2.77 -7.97
N TYR A 74 -5.25 -2.31 -7.21
CA TYR A 74 -5.46 -1.47 -6.03
C TYR A 74 -4.93 -0.06 -6.27
N SER A 75 -5.42 0.90 -5.50
CA SER A 75 -4.91 2.27 -5.46
C SER A 75 -4.38 2.56 -4.05
N LEU A 76 -3.22 3.20 -3.96
CA LEU A 76 -2.75 3.75 -2.69
C LEU A 76 -3.71 4.84 -2.20
N TYR A 77 -4.19 4.70 -0.97
CA TYR A 77 -5.06 5.67 -0.32
C TYR A 77 -4.29 6.60 0.61
N THR A 78 -3.44 6.05 1.49
CA THR A 78 -2.58 6.84 2.38
C THR A 78 -1.37 6.02 2.81
N ILE A 79 -0.32 6.71 3.25
CA ILE A 79 0.82 6.13 3.96
C ILE A 79 0.86 6.78 5.34
N HIS A 80 0.99 5.98 6.39
CA HIS A 80 1.31 6.48 7.72
C HIS A 80 2.81 6.28 7.96
N PHE A 81 3.50 7.40 8.21
CA PHE A 81 4.94 7.38 8.47
C PHE A 81 5.22 6.78 9.85
N GLY A 82 6.08 5.78 9.86
CA GLY A 82 6.50 4.99 11.02
C GLY A 82 7.76 4.20 10.68
N GLN A 83 8.30 3.49 11.67
CA GLN A 83 9.40 2.56 11.46
C GLN A 83 8.98 1.18 11.96
N PRO A 84 8.48 0.30 11.08
CA PRO A 84 8.24 0.47 9.62
C PRO A 84 6.96 1.29 9.26
N MET A 85 6.74 1.53 7.96
CA MET A 85 5.65 2.39 7.46
C MET A 85 4.39 1.59 7.17
N ASP A 86 3.22 2.17 7.43
CA ASP A 86 1.93 1.55 7.08
C ASP A 86 1.40 2.08 5.76
N TYR A 87 1.18 1.19 4.79
CA TYR A 87 0.56 1.51 3.52
C TYR A 87 -0.90 1.06 3.53
N VAL A 88 -1.80 1.95 3.12
CA VAL A 88 -3.22 1.62 2.97
C VAL A 88 -3.58 1.60 1.49
N PHE A 89 -3.99 0.43 0.99
CA PHE A 89 -4.43 0.22 -0.38
C PHE A 89 -5.91 -0.11 -0.44
N ILE A 90 -6.61 0.45 -1.41
CA ILE A 90 -8.04 0.20 -1.64
C ILE A 90 -8.24 -0.39 -3.02
N ARG A 91 -9.00 -1.48 -3.12
CA ARG A 91 -9.26 -2.17 -4.37
C ARG A 91 -10.08 -1.32 -5.33
N ASN A 92 -9.63 -1.22 -6.58
CA ASN A 92 -10.24 -0.40 -7.61
C ASN A 92 -11.67 -0.84 -7.92
N GLY A 93 -12.54 0.13 -8.24
CA GLY A 93 -13.93 -0.14 -8.66
C GLY A 93 -14.90 -0.49 -7.53
N THR A 94 -14.41 -0.75 -6.31
CA THR A 94 -15.27 -0.98 -5.13
C THR A 94 -16.02 0.30 -4.74
N LYS A 95 -17.12 0.15 -3.97
CA LYS A 95 -17.85 1.31 -3.43
C LYS A 95 -16.97 2.16 -2.51
N ILE A 96 -16.12 1.52 -1.71
CA ILE A 96 -15.19 2.20 -0.80
C ILE A 96 -14.14 2.98 -1.59
N HIS A 97 -13.57 2.44 -2.67
CA HIS A 97 -12.68 3.18 -3.59
C HIS A 97 -13.36 4.44 -4.12
N GLN A 98 -14.55 4.30 -4.70
CA GLN A 98 -15.29 5.45 -5.21
C GLN A 98 -15.57 6.50 -4.15
N GLN A 99 -15.87 6.13 -2.91
CA GLN A 99 -16.16 7.07 -1.83
C GLN A 99 -14.90 7.76 -1.30
N SER A 100 -13.81 7.01 -1.14
CA SER A 100 -12.54 7.49 -0.63
C SER A 100 -11.88 8.50 -1.57
N PHE A 101 -12.01 8.30 -2.89
CA PHE A 101 -11.43 9.18 -3.91
C PHE A 101 -12.41 10.23 -4.48
N LYS A 102 -13.68 10.23 -4.06
CA LYS A 102 -14.65 11.32 -4.37
C LYS A 102 -14.39 12.59 -3.57
N LYS A 103 -13.79 12.46 -2.40
CA LYS A 103 -13.32 13.59 -1.59
C LYS A 103 -11.89 13.91 -2.05
N LYS A 104 -11.57 15.20 -2.24
CA LYS A 104 -10.17 15.61 -2.51
C LYS A 104 -9.25 14.92 -1.49
N PRO A 105 -8.09 14.39 -1.91
CA PRO A 105 -7.24 13.58 -1.06
C PRO A 105 -6.92 14.33 0.25
N HIS A 106 -7.21 13.68 1.38
CA HIS A 106 -6.68 14.10 2.66
C HIS A 106 -5.26 13.56 2.75
N ILE A 107 -4.29 14.32 2.26
CA ILE A 107 -2.93 14.18 2.78
C ILE A 107 -3.02 14.64 4.24
N ILE A 108 -3.12 13.69 5.18
CA ILE A 108 -3.00 14.01 6.61
C ILE A 108 -1.53 14.22 6.86
N ASP A 109 -1.08 15.42 6.53
CA ASP A 109 0.26 15.90 6.84
C ASP A 109 0.34 16.13 8.36
N LYS A 110 0.80 15.11 9.09
CA LYS A 110 1.30 15.27 10.45
C LYS A 110 2.76 14.79 10.59
N ALA A 111 3.49 14.73 9.48
CA ALA A 111 4.90 14.32 9.49
C ALA A 111 5.73 14.92 8.33
N CYS A 112 5.72 16.23 8.08
CA CYS A 112 6.92 16.92 7.58
C CYS A 112 7.50 17.79 8.74
N PRO A 113 8.37 17.27 9.64
CA PRO A 113 8.94 18.06 10.74
C PRO A 113 10.09 18.98 10.33
N PHE A 114 10.49 19.00 9.05
CA PHE A 114 11.60 19.84 8.59
C PHE A 114 11.20 20.66 7.38
N TRP A 115 10.85 21.92 7.65
CA TRP A 115 10.78 22.98 6.67
C TRP A 115 12.09 23.04 5.86
N ASN A 116 11.98 23.12 4.53
CA ASN A 116 13.04 23.34 3.53
C ASN A 116 13.64 22.14 2.79
N SER A 117 12.83 21.17 2.34
CA SER A 117 13.24 20.43 1.15
C SER A 117 12.06 20.21 0.20
N LYS A 118 12.33 20.36 -1.10
CA LYS A 118 11.41 20.17 -2.23
C LYS A 118 10.93 18.70 -2.39
N ALA A 119 10.89 17.92 -1.31
CA ALA A 119 10.73 16.48 -1.32
C ALA A 119 9.33 15.99 -0.87
N CYS A 120 8.54 16.83 -0.19
CA CYS A 120 7.11 16.55 0.01
C CYS A 120 6.37 16.94 -1.30
N THR A 121 6.67 16.29 -2.44
CA THR A 121 5.89 16.48 -3.68
C THR A 121 4.67 15.58 -3.66
N ASP A 122 3.50 16.19 -3.82
CA ASP A 122 2.22 15.54 -4.03
C ASP A 122 2.37 14.31 -4.95
N TYR A 123 2.07 13.11 -4.43
CA TYR A 123 1.81 11.95 -5.27
C TYR A 123 0.45 12.18 -5.94
N ASP A 124 0.45 13.03 -6.95
CA ASP A 124 -0.71 13.29 -7.81
C ASP A 124 -0.87 12.05 -8.71
N GLN A 125 -1.96 11.30 -8.52
CA GLN A 125 -2.28 10.06 -9.24
C GLN A 125 -2.42 10.25 -10.77
N ASN A 126 -2.19 11.46 -11.30
CA ASN A 126 -2.30 11.81 -12.71
C ASN A 126 -0.96 11.84 -13.49
N ASN A 127 0.20 11.62 -12.87
CA ASN A 127 1.47 11.72 -13.60
C ASN A 127 1.99 10.36 -14.08
N SER A 128 1.71 10.07 -15.35
CA SER A 128 2.63 9.30 -16.18
C SER A 128 4.04 9.88 -16.03
N VAL A 129 5.00 9.03 -15.72
CA VAL A 129 6.45 9.32 -15.69
C VAL A 129 6.83 10.28 -16.82
N ARG A 130 7.06 11.56 -16.50
CA ARG A 130 7.82 12.43 -17.38
C ARG A 130 9.30 12.20 -17.06
N GLU A 131 9.89 11.31 -17.85
CA GLU A 131 11.34 11.25 -18.04
C GLU A 131 11.87 12.68 -18.25
N THR A 132 12.76 13.13 -17.37
CA THR A 132 13.52 14.35 -17.63
C THR A 132 14.82 13.93 -18.31
N VAL A 133 14.80 13.94 -19.64
CA VAL A 133 15.99 13.84 -20.47
C VAL A 133 16.78 15.16 -20.35
N LYS A 134 17.99 15.02 -19.80
CA LYS A 134 19.19 15.91 -19.82
C LYS A 134 19.01 17.42 -19.71
#